data_AF-A0A399Y641-F1
#
_entry.id   AF-A0A399Y641-F1
#
_cell.length_a   1.000
_cell.length_b   1.000
_cell.length_c   1.000
_cell.angle_alpha   90.00
_cell.angle_beta   90.00
_cell.angle_gamma   90.00
#
_symmetry.space_group_name_H-M   'P 1'
#
loop_
_entity.id
_entity.type
_entity.pdbx_description
1 polymer ?
#
loop_
_entity_poly.entity_id
_entity_poly.type
_entity_poly.pdbx_seq_one_letter_code
_entity_poly.pdbx_strand_id
1 'polypeptide(L)'
;MADAPTTLVIIGASGDLTRRLLLPGLGSLLAVEPDREVVVVGADRDEMSQEDWGGTIRAAFAEADTPQETVDRVVGQARYDMTDALDEGQLRELIGSVEGDLVIYFALPPQVTVKVCALLEKIPLPEGTMLAMEKPFGHDLASAVELNRQATRVVPENQIFRIDHFLGVNTVLNLLGLRFANRIFQPLWSAEHIERVEIFYDESLALEGRAGYYDRAGALIDMTQSHLLQVLSMFAMESPASMEAEELQSLKSQVLRATSLWGDDPATATRRARYTAGHVGGKDVPDYVDEEGVDPANKTETLSEVVLEVRNLSKRFGGITAVDDVSFDVHEGEILGLIGPNGSGKSTLFNCILGQLAPSAGEVRVDGHGVTGLRPSELNRRGVSRTFQLLQVFPKLTVRENLILAGQEHQGRMLARLFGKRDAGLSAQADRMIAFFRLSHLAEETAGSLSYGQQKLLDAAMAFMAGPRLVLLDEPAGGVNLTMLASLKER
;
A
#
# COMPACT_ATOMS: atom_id res chain seq x y z
N MET A 1 -16.19 10.47 -30.76
CA MET A 1 -16.75 9.18 -31.23
C MET A 1 -17.50 8.63 -30.04
N ALA A 2 -18.74 8.16 -30.20
CA ALA A 2 -19.37 7.45 -29.10
C ALA A 2 -18.52 6.20 -28.81
N ASP A 3 -18.14 5.97 -27.57
CA ASP A 3 -17.43 4.76 -27.18
C ASP A 3 -18.29 3.54 -27.53
N ALA A 4 -17.64 2.44 -27.92
CA ALA A 4 -18.36 1.20 -28.18
C ALA A 4 -19.08 0.73 -26.90
N PRO A 5 -20.26 0.09 -27.01
CA PRO A 5 -20.94 -0.44 -25.84
C PRO A 5 -20.07 -1.50 -25.15
N THR A 6 -20.08 -1.51 -23.81
CA THR A 6 -19.44 -2.57 -23.03
C THR A 6 -20.43 -3.71 -22.83
N THR A 7 -20.10 -4.90 -23.30
CA THR A 7 -20.87 -6.11 -23.04
C THR A 7 -20.34 -6.84 -21.81
N LEU A 8 -21.17 -6.93 -20.78
CA LEU A 8 -20.93 -7.71 -19.56
C LEU A 8 -21.55 -9.10 -19.70
N VAL A 9 -20.71 -10.11 -19.91
CA VAL A 9 -21.11 -11.52 -19.90
C VAL A 9 -20.95 -12.08 -18.49
N ILE A 10 -22.04 -12.50 -17.88
CA ILE A 10 -22.08 -13.09 -16.53
C ILE A 10 -22.22 -14.60 -16.68
N ILE A 11 -21.13 -15.33 -16.47
CA ILE A 11 -21.16 -16.79 -16.46
C ILE A 11 -21.50 -17.25 -15.03
N GLY A 12 -22.55 -18.06 -14.87
CA GLY A 12 -23.16 -18.33 -13.55
C GLY A 12 -24.28 -17.36 -13.21
N ALA A 13 -24.99 -16.84 -14.23
CA ALA A 13 -25.97 -15.78 -14.07
C ALA A 13 -27.18 -16.14 -13.18
N SER A 14 -27.50 -17.43 -13.01
CA SER A 14 -28.63 -17.84 -12.16
C SER A 14 -28.31 -17.73 -10.67
N GLY A 15 -27.04 -17.61 -10.30
CA GLY A 15 -26.54 -17.64 -8.92
C GLY A 15 -26.91 -16.43 -8.04
N ASP A 16 -26.86 -16.65 -6.72
CA ASP A 16 -27.22 -15.65 -5.69
C ASP A 16 -26.36 -14.39 -5.75
N LEU A 17 -25.05 -14.54 -6.00
CA LEU A 17 -24.09 -13.44 -6.11
C LEU A 17 -24.48 -12.45 -7.22
N THR A 18 -24.94 -12.96 -8.36
CA THR A 18 -25.37 -12.15 -9.49
C THR A 18 -26.52 -11.21 -9.10
N ARG A 19 -27.53 -11.76 -8.40
CA ARG A 19 -28.74 -11.03 -8.04
C ARG A 19 -28.54 -10.05 -6.88
N ARG A 20 -27.75 -10.45 -5.88
CA ARG A 20 -27.63 -9.69 -4.61
C ARG A 20 -26.48 -8.68 -4.60
N LEU A 21 -25.46 -8.86 -5.44
CA LEU A 21 -24.25 -8.04 -5.39
C LEU A 21 -23.91 -7.44 -6.76
N LEU A 22 -23.77 -8.26 -7.79
CA LEU A 22 -23.28 -7.80 -9.10
C LEU A 22 -24.26 -6.86 -9.81
N LEU A 23 -25.51 -7.29 -10.02
CA LEU A 23 -26.51 -6.48 -10.71
C LEU A 23 -26.89 -5.21 -9.91
N PRO A 24 -27.08 -5.25 -8.57
CA PRO A 24 -27.27 -4.03 -7.79
C PRO A 24 -26.08 -3.07 -7.86
N GLY A 25 -24.85 -3.60 -7.89
CA GLY A 25 -23.64 -2.81 -8.08
C GLY A 25 -23.59 -2.12 -9.45
N LEU A 26 -23.96 -2.85 -10.52
CA LEU A 26 -24.12 -2.27 -11.86
C LEU A 26 -25.22 -1.20 -11.90
N GLY A 27 -26.37 -1.47 -11.27
CA GLY A 27 -27.45 -0.50 -11.15
C GLY A 27 -27.00 0.78 -10.45
N SER A 28 -26.19 0.67 -9.39
CA SER A 28 -25.63 1.81 -8.65
C SER A 28 -24.68 2.64 -9.51
N LEU A 29 -23.84 1.98 -10.33
CA LEU A 29 -23.00 2.67 -11.31
C LEU A 29 -23.85 3.43 -12.33
N LEU A 30 -24.87 2.78 -12.90
CA LEU A 30 -25.73 3.37 -13.92
C LEU A 30 -26.70 4.42 -13.38
N ALA A 31 -26.92 4.46 -12.06
CA ALA A 31 -27.63 5.57 -11.42
C ALA A 31 -26.80 6.86 -11.43
N VAL A 32 -25.47 6.73 -11.30
CA VAL A 32 -24.52 7.87 -11.32
C VAL A 32 -24.06 8.20 -12.74
N GLU A 33 -23.92 7.19 -13.60
CA GLU A 33 -23.48 7.30 -14.99
C GLU A 33 -24.56 6.75 -15.96
N PRO A 34 -25.73 7.41 -16.07
CA PRO A 34 -26.87 6.89 -16.84
C PRO A 34 -26.63 6.82 -18.36
N ASP A 35 -25.69 7.61 -18.88
CA ASP A 35 -25.31 7.63 -20.30
C ASP A 35 -24.36 6.49 -20.67
N ARG A 36 -23.88 5.70 -19.70
CA ARG A 36 -22.96 4.59 -19.98
C ARG A 36 -23.69 3.46 -20.70
N GLU A 37 -23.17 3.07 -21.87
CA GLU A 37 -23.73 2.00 -22.69
C GLU A 37 -23.22 0.62 -22.23
N VAL A 38 -24.13 -0.19 -21.69
CA VAL A 38 -23.82 -1.52 -21.17
C VAL A 38 -24.86 -2.53 -21.66
N VAL A 39 -24.39 -3.60 -22.27
CA VAL A 39 -25.21 -4.77 -22.66
C VAL A 39 -24.96 -5.88 -21.64
N VAL A 40 -26.02 -6.42 -21.04
CA VAL A 40 -25.90 -7.46 -20.01
C VAL A 40 -26.33 -8.82 -20.57
N VAL A 41 -25.38 -9.74 -20.67
CA VAL A 41 -25.60 -11.10 -21.14
C VAL A 41 -25.45 -12.08 -19.98
N GLY A 42 -26.53 -12.72 -19.55
CA GLY A 42 -26.48 -13.82 -18.58
C GLY A 42 -26.24 -15.15 -19.26
N ALA A 43 -25.39 -16.00 -18.69
CA ALA A 43 -25.16 -17.36 -19.17
C ALA A 43 -25.12 -18.36 -18.02
N ASP A 44 -25.95 -19.40 -18.11
CA ASP A 44 -25.96 -20.52 -17.16
C ASP A 44 -26.54 -21.80 -17.79
N ARG A 45 -26.39 -22.93 -17.11
CA ARG A 45 -26.99 -24.21 -17.50
C ARG A 45 -28.49 -24.27 -17.20
N ASP A 46 -28.94 -23.48 -16.23
CA ASP A 46 -30.35 -23.42 -15.86
C ASP A 46 -31.16 -22.72 -16.95
N GLU A 47 -32.34 -23.25 -17.26
CA GLU A 47 -33.26 -22.61 -18.19
C GLU A 47 -33.87 -21.35 -17.56
N MET A 48 -33.82 -20.24 -18.29
CA MET A 48 -34.43 -18.97 -17.89
C MET A 48 -34.95 -18.25 -19.12
N SER A 49 -36.16 -17.69 -19.04
CA SER A 49 -36.71 -16.91 -20.14
C SER A 49 -36.06 -15.52 -20.20
N GLN A 50 -36.09 -14.88 -21.38
CA GLN A 50 -35.62 -13.50 -21.53
C GLN A 50 -36.42 -12.52 -20.66
N GLU A 51 -37.71 -12.80 -20.45
CA GLU A 51 -38.59 -12.02 -19.58
C GLU A 51 -38.17 -12.13 -18.11
N ASP A 52 -37.89 -13.34 -17.63
CA ASP A 52 -37.42 -13.58 -16.26
C ASP A 52 -36.03 -12.95 -16.01
N TRP A 53 -35.14 -13.00 -17.01
CA TRP A 53 -33.85 -12.33 -16.93
C TRP A 53 -33.99 -10.81 -16.85
N GLY A 54 -34.82 -10.23 -17.72
CA GLY A 54 -35.17 -8.81 -17.64
C GLY A 54 -35.79 -8.43 -16.30
N GLY A 55 -36.67 -9.28 -15.75
CA GLY A 55 -37.25 -9.12 -14.42
C GLY A 55 -36.20 -9.12 -13.31
N THR A 56 -35.20 -10.01 -13.40
CA THR A 56 -34.07 -10.09 -12.46
C THR A 56 -33.24 -8.80 -12.47
N ILE A 57 -32.92 -8.26 -13.65
CA ILE A 57 -32.20 -6.99 -13.79
C ILE A 57 -33.02 -5.83 -13.21
N ARG A 58 -34.32 -5.76 -13.55
CA ARG A 58 -35.23 -4.71 -13.03
C ARG A 58 -35.29 -4.71 -11.51
N ALA A 59 -35.45 -5.88 -10.91
CA ALA A 59 -35.51 -6.02 -9.46
C ALA A 59 -34.21 -5.55 -8.79
N ALA A 60 -33.06 -5.96 -9.32
CA ALA A 60 -31.76 -5.56 -8.80
C ALA A 60 -31.48 -4.05 -8.96
N PHE A 61 -31.89 -3.45 -10.08
CA PHE A 61 -31.67 -2.01 -10.33
C PHE A 61 -32.64 -1.13 -9.52
N ALA A 62 -33.81 -1.65 -9.14
CA ALA A 62 -34.74 -0.94 -8.28
C ALA A 62 -34.17 -0.70 -6.87
N GLU A 63 -33.28 -1.58 -6.38
CA GLU A 63 -32.57 -1.38 -5.11
C GLU A 63 -31.53 -0.25 -5.16
N ALA A 64 -31.13 0.17 -6.37
CA ALA A 64 -30.03 1.10 -6.61
C ALA A 64 -30.51 2.50 -7.09
N ASP A 65 -31.81 2.78 -7.04
CA ASP A 65 -32.42 4.04 -7.51
C ASP A 65 -32.05 4.41 -8.98
N THR A 66 -31.81 3.42 -9.83
CA THR A 66 -31.43 3.64 -11.24
C THR A 66 -32.58 4.29 -12.03
N PRO A 67 -32.33 5.31 -12.88
CA PRO A 67 -33.37 5.94 -13.69
C PRO A 67 -34.13 4.95 -14.58
N GLN A 68 -35.46 5.06 -14.63
CA GLN A 68 -36.31 4.12 -15.36
C GLN A 68 -35.95 3.98 -16.85
N GLU A 69 -35.56 5.07 -17.50
CA GLU A 69 -35.11 5.06 -18.91
C GLU A 69 -33.84 4.22 -19.09
N THR A 70 -32.89 4.31 -18.16
CA THR A 70 -31.68 3.50 -18.14
C THR A 70 -32.00 2.02 -17.90
N VAL A 71 -32.93 1.73 -16.99
CA VAL A 71 -33.40 0.35 -16.75
C VAL A 71 -34.01 -0.22 -18.03
N ASP A 72 -34.89 0.52 -18.69
CA ASP A 72 -35.56 0.08 -19.92
C ASP A 72 -34.58 -0.11 -21.07
N ARG A 73 -33.56 0.75 -21.19
CA ARG A 73 -32.47 0.60 -22.16
C ARG A 73 -31.66 -0.67 -21.93
N VAL A 74 -31.18 -0.90 -20.71
CA VAL A 74 -30.37 -2.09 -20.38
C VAL A 74 -31.19 -3.36 -20.56
N VAL A 75 -32.42 -3.40 -20.05
CA VAL A 75 -33.30 -4.58 -20.19
C VAL A 75 -33.67 -4.84 -21.64
N GLY A 76 -33.88 -3.78 -22.45
CA GLY A 76 -34.18 -3.91 -23.87
C GLY A 76 -33.05 -4.51 -24.71
N GLN A 77 -31.82 -4.46 -24.20
CA GLN A 77 -30.63 -5.04 -24.83
C GLN A 77 -30.12 -6.30 -24.11
N ALA A 78 -30.64 -6.59 -22.92
CA ALA A 78 -30.22 -7.73 -22.12
C ALA A 78 -30.62 -9.05 -22.77
N ARG A 79 -29.78 -10.06 -22.60
CA ARG A 79 -30.02 -11.41 -23.13
C ARG A 79 -29.59 -12.46 -22.11
N TYR A 80 -30.29 -13.59 -22.11
CA TYR A 80 -29.90 -14.79 -21.38
C TYR A 80 -29.65 -15.96 -22.34
N ASP A 81 -28.50 -16.60 -22.23
CA ASP A 81 -28.14 -17.76 -23.03
C ASP A 81 -28.00 -19.00 -22.14
N MET A 82 -28.86 -20.01 -22.35
CA MET A 82 -28.69 -21.30 -21.71
C MET A 82 -27.44 -21.99 -22.28
N THR A 83 -26.34 -21.91 -21.54
CA THR A 83 -24.99 -22.24 -21.99
C THR A 83 -24.26 -23.04 -20.92
N ASP A 84 -23.75 -24.21 -21.28
CA ASP A 84 -22.74 -24.89 -20.47
C ASP A 84 -21.37 -24.29 -20.76
N ALA A 85 -20.85 -23.46 -19.85
CA ALA A 85 -19.51 -22.87 -19.97
C ALA A 85 -18.36 -23.91 -19.97
N LEU A 86 -18.63 -25.17 -19.62
CA LEU A 86 -17.66 -26.27 -19.75
C LEU A 86 -17.73 -26.98 -21.12
N ASP A 87 -18.65 -26.60 -21.99
CA ASP A 87 -18.69 -27.02 -23.38
C ASP A 87 -17.99 -25.98 -24.27
N GLU A 88 -16.94 -26.38 -24.97
CA GLU A 88 -16.14 -25.47 -25.81
C GLU A 88 -16.96 -24.85 -26.96
N GLY A 89 -17.90 -25.62 -27.53
CA GLY A 89 -18.72 -25.17 -28.65
C GLY A 89 -19.71 -24.10 -28.22
N GLN A 90 -20.43 -24.35 -27.12
CA GLN A 90 -21.39 -23.40 -26.57
C GLN A 90 -20.70 -22.13 -26.04
N LEU A 91 -19.55 -22.28 -25.37
CA LEU A 91 -18.77 -21.12 -24.93
C LEU A 91 -18.26 -20.28 -26.11
N ARG A 92 -17.82 -20.93 -27.20
CA ARG A 92 -17.39 -20.23 -28.42
C ARG A 92 -18.55 -19.47 -29.07
N GLU A 93 -19.74 -20.04 -29.08
CA GLU A 93 -20.95 -19.39 -29.61
C GLU A 93 -21.35 -18.18 -28.75
N LEU A 94 -21.36 -18.32 -27.42
CA LEU A 94 -21.63 -17.23 -26.48
C LEU A 94 -20.69 -16.05 -26.73
N ILE A 95 -19.38 -16.29 -26.72
CA ILE A 95 -18.36 -15.25 -26.92
C ILE A 95 -18.44 -14.66 -28.33
N GLY A 96 -18.64 -15.49 -29.36
CA GLY A 96 -18.74 -15.04 -30.75
C GLY A 96 -19.98 -14.20 -31.06
N SER A 97 -20.98 -14.22 -30.19
CA SER A 97 -22.20 -13.41 -30.32
C SER A 97 -22.09 -12.01 -29.71
N VAL A 98 -20.97 -11.69 -29.06
CA VAL A 98 -20.75 -10.40 -28.39
C VAL A 98 -20.17 -9.37 -29.37
N GLU A 99 -20.68 -8.14 -29.27
CA GLU A 99 -20.15 -6.97 -29.96
C GLU A 99 -19.55 -5.97 -28.94
N GLY A 100 -18.55 -5.18 -29.39
CA GLY A 100 -17.92 -4.14 -28.57
C GLY A 100 -16.91 -4.67 -27.55
N ASP A 101 -16.72 -3.91 -26.47
CA ASP A 101 -15.77 -4.24 -25.41
C ASP A 101 -16.36 -5.37 -24.54
N LEU A 102 -15.57 -6.42 -24.30
CA LEU A 102 -16.05 -7.59 -23.57
C LEU A 102 -15.53 -7.62 -22.13
N VAL A 103 -16.44 -7.77 -21.17
CA VAL A 103 -16.12 -8.12 -19.78
C VAL A 103 -16.75 -9.48 -19.47
N ILE A 104 -15.93 -10.47 -19.14
CA ILE A 104 -16.39 -11.78 -18.68
C ILE A 104 -16.32 -11.83 -17.16
N TYR A 105 -17.48 -11.87 -16.52
CA TYR A 105 -17.60 -12.01 -15.07
C TYR A 105 -17.88 -13.46 -14.69
N PHE A 106 -17.01 -14.04 -13.87
CA PHE A 106 -17.11 -15.42 -13.39
C PHE A 106 -17.88 -15.47 -12.06
N ALA A 107 -19.20 -15.64 -12.12
CA ALA A 107 -20.04 -15.96 -10.97
C ALA A 107 -20.08 -17.49 -10.73
N LEU A 108 -18.91 -18.13 -10.76
CA LEU A 108 -18.74 -19.58 -10.73
C LEU A 108 -17.83 -20.03 -9.59
N PRO A 109 -17.97 -21.27 -9.10
CA PRO A 109 -16.99 -21.86 -8.19
C PRO A 109 -15.58 -21.92 -8.82
N PRO A 110 -14.49 -21.77 -8.05
CA PRO A 110 -13.14 -21.59 -8.59
C PRO A 110 -12.65 -22.73 -9.48
N GLN A 111 -13.00 -23.97 -9.15
CA GLN A 111 -12.62 -25.14 -9.94
C GLN A 111 -13.28 -25.15 -11.33
N VAL A 112 -14.46 -24.57 -11.44
CA VAL A 112 -15.17 -24.39 -12.71
C VAL A 112 -14.49 -23.27 -13.49
N THR A 113 -14.22 -22.14 -12.82
CA THR A 113 -13.51 -20.99 -13.40
C THR A 113 -12.19 -21.37 -14.08
N VAL A 114 -11.34 -22.18 -13.43
CA VAL A 114 -10.08 -22.67 -14.04
C VAL A 114 -10.34 -23.43 -15.35
N LYS A 115 -11.37 -24.28 -15.39
CA LYS A 115 -11.71 -25.07 -16.58
C LYS A 115 -12.25 -24.17 -17.70
N VAL A 116 -13.07 -23.18 -17.36
CA VAL A 116 -13.59 -22.19 -18.33
C VAL A 116 -12.43 -21.39 -18.91
N CYS A 117 -11.47 -20.90 -18.11
CA CYS A 117 -10.27 -20.22 -18.61
C CYS A 117 -9.47 -21.11 -19.59
N ALA A 118 -9.31 -22.40 -19.30
CA ALA A 118 -8.61 -23.33 -20.20
C ALA A 118 -9.34 -23.56 -21.54
N LEU A 119 -10.67 -23.37 -21.57
CA LEU A 119 -11.44 -23.38 -22.82
C LEU A 119 -11.34 -22.04 -23.55
N LEU A 120 -11.41 -20.92 -22.82
CA LEU A 120 -11.25 -19.57 -23.37
C LEU A 120 -9.89 -19.36 -24.06
N GLU A 121 -8.81 -20.00 -23.58
CA GLU A 121 -7.50 -19.99 -24.24
C GLU A 121 -7.56 -20.45 -25.72
N LYS A 122 -8.55 -21.27 -26.09
CA LYS A 122 -8.73 -21.83 -27.44
C LYS A 122 -9.74 -21.07 -28.31
N ILE A 123 -10.38 -20.05 -27.73
CA ILE A 123 -11.46 -19.29 -28.35
C ILE A 123 -10.91 -17.90 -28.69
N PRO A 124 -11.13 -17.38 -29.90
CA PRO A 124 -10.73 -16.01 -30.22
C PRO A 124 -11.55 -15.03 -29.37
N LEU A 125 -10.86 -14.15 -28.65
CA LEU A 125 -11.47 -13.11 -27.83
C LEU A 125 -11.29 -11.73 -28.48
N PRO A 126 -12.27 -10.81 -28.33
CA PRO A 126 -12.07 -9.41 -28.66
C PRO A 126 -10.83 -8.82 -27.98
N GLU A 127 -10.10 -7.94 -28.67
CA GLU A 127 -8.99 -7.22 -28.07
C GLU A 127 -9.49 -6.34 -26.91
N GLY A 128 -8.76 -6.32 -25.79
CA GLY A 128 -9.19 -5.57 -24.61
C GLY A 128 -10.18 -6.30 -23.70
N THR A 129 -10.49 -7.57 -23.97
CA THR A 129 -11.35 -8.40 -23.11
C THR A 129 -10.87 -8.38 -21.65
N MET A 130 -11.77 -8.10 -20.72
CA MET A 130 -11.50 -8.10 -19.28
C MET A 130 -12.08 -9.36 -18.63
N LEU A 131 -11.35 -9.95 -17.69
CA LEU A 131 -11.84 -11.06 -16.84
C LEU A 131 -12.08 -10.55 -15.43
N ALA A 132 -13.27 -10.75 -14.87
CA ALA A 132 -13.60 -10.40 -13.49
C ALA A 132 -13.92 -11.66 -12.68
N MET A 133 -13.20 -11.89 -11.58
CA MET A 133 -13.22 -13.15 -10.84
C MET A 133 -13.43 -12.90 -9.35
N GLU A 134 -14.33 -13.68 -8.76
CA GLU A 134 -14.61 -13.64 -7.32
C GLU A 134 -13.75 -14.61 -6.51
N LYS A 135 -13.60 -14.32 -5.21
CA LYS A 135 -12.96 -15.24 -4.26
C LYS A 135 -13.80 -16.52 -4.12
N PRO A 136 -13.17 -17.68 -3.80
CA PRO A 136 -11.76 -17.87 -3.46
C PRO A 136 -10.84 -18.12 -4.67
N PHE A 137 -9.63 -17.56 -4.64
CA PHE A 137 -8.64 -17.67 -5.72
C PHE A 137 -7.80 -18.95 -5.59
N GLY A 138 -8.45 -20.11 -5.58
CA GLY A 138 -7.84 -21.38 -5.21
C GLY A 138 -8.12 -21.76 -3.75
N HIS A 139 -7.66 -22.94 -3.35
CA HIS A 139 -7.81 -23.47 -1.98
C HIS A 139 -6.48 -23.66 -1.26
N ASP A 140 -5.38 -23.48 -1.99
CA ASP A 140 -4.00 -23.51 -1.50
C ASP A 140 -3.10 -22.73 -2.46
N LEU A 141 -1.81 -22.62 -2.14
CA LEU A 141 -0.84 -21.91 -2.98
C LEU A 141 -0.73 -22.52 -4.39
N ALA A 142 -0.73 -23.85 -4.51
CA ALA A 142 -0.53 -24.53 -5.79
C ALA A 142 -1.70 -24.26 -6.75
N SER A 143 -2.93 -24.38 -6.26
CA SER A 143 -4.15 -24.09 -7.03
C SER A 143 -4.30 -22.61 -7.34
N ALA A 144 -3.89 -21.70 -6.45
CA ALA A 144 -3.87 -20.26 -6.71
C ALA A 144 -2.88 -19.89 -7.83
N VAL A 145 -1.67 -20.47 -7.80
CA VAL A 145 -0.66 -20.30 -8.86
C VAL A 145 -1.18 -20.84 -10.19
N GLU A 146 -1.84 -22.01 -10.17
CA GLU A 146 -2.42 -22.57 -11.39
C GLU A 146 -3.54 -21.69 -11.96
N LEU A 147 -4.45 -21.20 -11.12
CA LEU A 147 -5.50 -20.27 -11.55
C LEU A 147 -4.91 -19.02 -12.20
N ASN A 148 -3.91 -18.40 -11.58
CA ASN A 148 -3.23 -17.21 -12.13
C ASN A 148 -2.54 -17.51 -13.46
N ARG A 149 -1.87 -18.66 -13.56
CA ARG A 149 -1.22 -19.09 -14.81
C ARG A 149 -2.24 -19.31 -15.92
N GLN A 150 -3.40 -19.88 -15.61
CA GLN A 150 -4.44 -20.12 -16.60
C GLN A 150 -5.08 -18.81 -17.05
N ALA A 151 -5.46 -17.92 -16.12
CA ALA A 151 -6.07 -16.64 -16.48
C ALA A 151 -5.13 -15.77 -17.34
N THR A 152 -3.83 -15.74 -17.03
CA THR A 152 -2.82 -14.97 -17.80
C THR A 152 -2.50 -15.53 -19.19
N ARG A 153 -2.93 -16.76 -19.51
CA ARG A 153 -2.90 -17.29 -20.88
C ARG A 153 -4.06 -16.83 -21.73
N VAL A 154 -5.16 -16.43 -21.09
CA VAL A 154 -6.37 -15.96 -21.77
C VAL A 154 -6.24 -14.47 -22.10
N VAL A 155 -5.86 -13.65 -21.11
CA VAL A 155 -5.65 -12.20 -21.25
C VAL A 155 -4.41 -11.76 -20.46
N PRO A 156 -3.76 -10.62 -20.80
CA PRO A 156 -2.67 -10.06 -19.99
C PRO A 156 -3.13 -9.70 -18.57
N GLU A 157 -2.20 -9.66 -17.61
CA GLU A 157 -2.48 -9.46 -16.17
C GLU A 157 -3.26 -8.17 -15.86
N ASN A 158 -3.02 -7.09 -16.62
CA ASN A 158 -3.74 -5.82 -16.46
C ASN A 158 -5.23 -5.89 -16.89
N GLN A 159 -5.65 -6.99 -17.52
CA GLN A 159 -7.03 -7.27 -17.90
C GLN A 159 -7.72 -8.28 -16.97
N ILE A 160 -7.07 -8.68 -15.87
CA ILE A 160 -7.63 -9.61 -14.88
C ILE A 160 -7.98 -8.87 -13.59
N PHE A 161 -9.27 -8.70 -13.35
CA PHE A 161 -9.80 -8.09 -12.15
C PHE A 161 -10.19 -9.14 -11.11
N ARG A 162 -9.37 -9.28 -10.08
CA ARG A 162 -9.63 -10.18 -8.94
C ARG A 162 -10.30 -9.40 -7.82
N ILE A 163 -11.51 -9.79 -7.47
CA ILE A 163 -12.37 -9.02 -6.57
C ILE A 163 -12.04 -9.34 -5.12
N ASP A 164 -11.70 -8.30 -4.36
CA ASP A 164 -11.71 -8.28 -2.91
C ASP A 164 -12.47 -7.02 -2.47
N HIS A 165 -13.71 -7.20 -2.03
CA HIS A 165 -14.61 -6.08 -1.75
C HIS A 165 -14.14 -5.20 -0.58
N PHE A 166 -13.24 -5.67 0.30
CA PHE A 166 -12.68 -4.84 1.38
C PHE A 166 -11.82 -3.70 0.82
N LEU A 167 -11.19 -3.89 -0.34
CA LEU A 167 -10.42 -2.82 -0.99
C LEU A 167 -11.30 -1.66 -1.49
N GLY A 168 -12.59 -1.91 -1.70
CA GLY A 168 -13.57 -0.89 -2.07
C GLY A 168 -14.20 -0.15 -0.88
N VAL A 169 -13.91 -0.57 0.37
CA VAL A 169 -14.45 0.09 1.56
C VAL A 169 -13.77 1.44 1.77
N ASN A 170 -14.58 2.49 1.93
CA ASN A 170 -14.09 3.86 2.11
C ASN A 170 -13.05 4.00 3.22
N THR A 171 -13.23 3.30 4.36
CA THR A 171 -12.26 3.31 5.47
C THR A 171 -10.88 2.78 5.06
N VAL A 172 -10.82 1.76 4.19
CA VAL A 172 -9.57 1.20 3.68
C VAL A 172 -8.92 2.16 2.68
N LEU A 173 -9.70 2.74 1.76
CA LEU A 173 -9.21 3.73 0.80
C LEU A 173 -8.70 5.00 1.50
N ASN A 174 -9.38 5.43 2.56
CA ASN A 174 -9.00 6.59 3.36
C ASN A 174 -7.64 6.43 4.06
N LEU A 175 -7.12 5.20 4.22
CA LEU A 175 -5.75 4.99 4.73
C LEU A 175 -4.71 5.67 3.84
N LEU A 176 -4.90 5.69 2.52
CA LEU A 176 -3.97 6.34 1.60
C LEU A 176 -3.91 7.84 1.85
N GLY A 177 -5.08 8.48 1.96
CA GLY A 177 -5.17 9.90 2.27
C GLY A 177 -4.61 10.21 3.66
N LEU A 178 -5.00 9.43 4.67
CA LEU A 178 -4.53 9.60 6.04
C LEU A 178 -3.00 9.53 6.13
N ARG A 179 -2.38 8.54 5.49
CA ARG A 179 -0.92 8.31 5.56
C ARG A 179 -0.12 9.28 4.71
N PHE A 180 -0.53 9.49 3.46
CA PHE A 180 0.32 10.12 2.45
C PHE A 180 -0.08 11.57 2.14
N ALA A 181 -1.33 11.97 2.42
CA ALA A 181 -1.76 13.35 2.26
C ALA A 181 -1.56 14.20 3.53
N ASN A 182 -1.18 13.59 4.66
CA ASN A 182 -1.06 14.29 5.94
C ASN A 182 0.39 14.28 6.45
N ARG A 183 0.98 15.48 6.53
CA ARG A 183 2.35 15.70 7.03
C ARG A 183 2.55 15.36 8.50
N ILE A 184 1.47 15.25 9.27
CA ILE A 184 1.52 14.90 10.70
C ILE A 184 1.63 13.37 10.88
N PHE A 185 0.89 12.60 10.09
CA PHE A 185 0.84 11.14 10.25
C PHE A 185 1.98 10.42 9.55
N GLN A 186 2.39 10.90 8.37
CA GLN A 186 3.45 10.26 7.58
C GLN A 186 4.74 9.97 8.38
N PRO A 187 5.28 10.91 9.18
CA PRO A 187 6.51 10.66 9.94
C PRO A 187 6.31 9.73 11.14
N LEU A 188 5.09 9.66 11.68
CA LEU A 188 4.72 8.82 12.82
C LEU A 188 4.43 7.38 12.42
N TRP A 189 4.37 7.09 11.12
CA TRP A 189 3.97 5.79 10.59
C TRP A 189 5.14 4.81 10.49
N SER A 190 5.82 4.58 11.62
CA SER A 190 7.01 3.72 11.71
C SER A 190 7.05 2.95 13.03
N ALA A 191 7.87 1.91 13.09
CA ALA A 191 8.10 1.11 14.31
C ALA A 191 8.77 1.91 15.45
N GLU A 192 9.29 3.12 15.18
CA GLU A 192 9.80 4.02 16.25
C GLU A 192 8.66 4.63 17.08
N HIS A 193 7.47 4.74 16.48
CA HIS A 193 6.31 5.41 17.07
C HIS A 193 5.11 4.49 17.27
N ILE A 194 5.01 3.43 16.47
CA ILE A 194 3.94 2.44 16.51
C ILE A 194 4.47 1.18 17.21
N GLU A 195 3.95 0.91 18.40
CA GLU A 195 4.26 -0.31 19.16
C GLU A 195 3.63 -1.55 18.52
N ARG A 196 2.36 -1.44 18.10
CA ARG A 196 1.60 -2.52 17.47
C ARG A 196 0.45 -1.98 16.61
N VAL A 197 0.00 -2.80 15.67
CA VAL A 197 -1.16 -2.53 14.82
C VAL A 197 -2.12 -3.70 14.98
N GLU A 198 -3.36 -3.41 15.34
CA GLU A 198 -4.41 -4.41 15.50
C GLU A 198 -5.43 -4.21 14.37
N ILE A 199 -5.57 -5.22 13.51
CA ILE A 199 -6.57 -5.26 12.45
C ILE A 199 -7.57 -6.34 12.86
N PHE A 200 -8.77 -5.93 13.25
CA PHE A 200 -9.83 -6.84 13.66
C PHE A 200 -11.09 -6.57 12.85
N TYR A 201 -11.90 -7.61 12.70
CA TYR A 201 -13.20 -7.54 12.05
C TYR A 201 -14.15 -8.48 12.79
N ASP A 202 -15.14 -7.89 13.44
CA ASP A 202 -16.12 -8.61 14.24
C ASP A 202 -17.43 -8.73 13.47
N GLU A 203 -18.00 -9.93 13.43
CA GLU A 203 -19.33 -10.19 12.87
C GLU A 203 -20.32 -10.49 13.98
N SER A 204 -21.54 -9.97 13.84
CA SER A 204 -22.67 -10.28 14.72
C SER A 204 -23.55 -11.41 14.19
N LEU A 205 -23.12 -12.05 13.09
CA LEU A 205 -23.84 -13.11 12.39
C LEU A 205 -23.16 -14.45 12.62
N ALA A 206 -23.96 -15.52 12.69
CA ALA A 206 -23.48 -16.90 12.73
C ALA A 206 -23.28 -17.44 11.29
N LEU A 207 -23.51 -18.74 11.05
CA LEU A 207 -23.27 -19.34 9.73
C LEU A 207 -24.25 -18.90 8.62
N GLU A 208 -25.47 -18.48 8.96
CA GLU A 208 -26.50 -18.00 8.01
C GLU A 208 -26.66 -18.86 6.73
N GLY A 209 -26.70 -20.18 6.88
CA GLY A 209 -26.86 -21.11 5.75
C GLY A 209 -25.59 -21.34 4.91
N ARG A 210 -24.45 -20.77 5.30
CA ARG A 210 -23.14 -20.96 4.64
C ARG A 210 -22.32 -22.11 5.21
N ALA A 211 -22.90 -22.96 6.06
CA ALA A 211 -22.20 -24.04 6.76
C ALA A 211 -21.37 -24.94 5.82
N GLY A 212 -21.93 -25.36 4.69
CA GLY A 212 -21.25 -26.26 3.74
C GLY A 212 -19.96 -25.71 3.13
N TYR A 213 -19.84 -24.39 2.98
CA TYR A 213 -18.61 -23.73 2.56
C TYR A 213 -17.72 -23.41 3.78
N TYR A 214 -18.30 -22.76 4.78
CA TYR A 214 -17.54 -22.20 5.90
C TYR A 214 -16.84 -23.29 6.71
N ASP A 215 -17.47 -24.45 6.90
CA ASP A 215 -16.90 -25.57 7.67
C ASP A 215 -15.68 -26.24 6.99
N ARG A 216 -15.28 -25.78 5.81
CA ARG A 216 -14.02 -26.16 5.16
C ARG A 216 -13.01 -25.02 5.07
N ALA A 217 -13.48 -23.78 5.18
CA ALA A 217 -12.66 -22.58 5.04
C ALA A 217 -12.20 -22.05 6.41
N GLY A 218 -13.13 -21.89 7.35
CA GLY A 218 -12.91 -21.22 8.63
C GLY A 218 -12.62 -19.73 8.49
N ALA A 219 -12.53 -19.05 9.65
CA ALA A 219 -12.25 -17.61 9.71
C ALA A 219 -10.88 -17.25 9.09
N LEU A 220 -9.90 -18.16 9.14
CA LEU A 220 -8.56 -17.89 8.62
C LEU A 220 -8.59 -17.71 7.09
N ILE A 221 -9.28 -18.60 6.37
CA ILE A 221 -9.36 -18.52 4.90
C ILE A 221 -10.41 -17.50 4.46
N ASP A 222 -11.56 -17.44 5.13
CA ASP A 222 -12.67 -16.59 4.66
C ASP A 222 -12.40 -15.09 4.84
N MET A 223 -11.66 -14.74 5.90
CA MET A 223 -11.41 -13.35 6.31
C MET A 223 -9.93 -12.98 6.36
N THR A 224 -9.11 -13.76 7.05
CA THR A 224 -7.71 -13.36 7.30
C THR A 224 -6.87 -13.39 6.03
N GLN A 225 -6.91 -14.50 5.28
CA GLN A 225 -6.06 -14.74 4.11
C GLN A 225 -6.30 -13.74 2.97
N SER A 226 -7.53 -13.28 2.78
CA SER A 226 -7.86 -12.26 1.78
C SER A 226 -7.90 -10.87 2.42
N HIS A 227 -9.00 -10.54 3.08
CA HIS A 227 -9.38 -9.19 3.43
C HIS A 227 -8.41 -8.53 4.38
N LEU A 228 -8.07 -9.20 5.49
CA LEU A 228 -7.21 -8.58 6.50
C LEU A 228 -5.76 -8.48 6.04
N LEU A 229 -5.27 -9.44 5.22
CA LEU A 229 -3.96 -9.31 4.57
C LEU A 229 -3.93 -8.18 3.53
N GLN A 230 -5.03 -7.93 2.81
CA GLN A 230 -5.15 -6.77 1.93
C GLN A 230 -5.09 -5.46 2.71
N VAL A 231 -5.84 -5.34 3.81
CA VAL A 231 -5.79 -4.16 4.70
C VAL A 231 -4.39 -3.97 5.30
N LEU A 232 -3.75 -5.04 5.78
CA LEU A 232 -2.36 -5.02 6.23
C LEU A 232 -1.43 -4.46 5.14
N SER A 233 -1.56 -4.95 3.91
CA SER A 233 -0.73 -4.49 2.80
C SER A 233 -0.90 -2.99 2.51
N MET A 234 -2.13 -2.48 2.56
CA MET A 234 -2.44 -1.06 2.40
C MET A 234 -1.92 -0.21 3.56
N PHE A 235 -2.02 -0.72 4.79
CA PHE A 235 -1.56 -0.05 6.00
C PHE A 235 -0.04 0.02 6.09
N ALA A 236 0.68 -1.02 5.69
CA ALA A 236 2.11 -1.15 5.91
C ALA A 236 2.98 -0.77 4.71
N MET A 237 2.39 -0.62 3.51
CA MET A 237 3.19 -0.31 2.32
C MET A 237 3.88 1.05 2.39
N GLU A 238 4.96 1.20 1.63
CA GLU A 238 5.66 2.47 1.48
C GLU A 238 4.82 3.52 0.75
N SER A 239 5.29 4.78 0.80
CA SER A 239 4.63 5.86 0.09
C SER A 239 4.67 5.65 -1.43
N PRO A 240 3.52 5.70 -2.12
CA PRO A 240 3.49 5.57 -3.57
C PRO A 240 4.09 6.80 -4.24
N ALA A 241 4.88 6.59 -5.29
CA ALA A 241 5.39 7.66 -6.14
C ALA A 241 4.32 8.21 -7.09
N SER A 242 3.32 7.39 -7.43
CA SER A 242 2.14 7.75 -8.21
C SER A 242 0.93 6.93 -7.78
N MET A 243 -0.27 7.39 -8.12
CA MET A 243 -1.53 6.68 -7.83
C MET A 243 -1.90 5.67 -8.92
N GLU A 244 -0.92 5.23 -9.71
CA GLU A 244 -1.13 4.23 -10.76
C GLU A 244 -1.31 2.84 -10.15
N ALA A 245 -2.16 2.02 -10.78
CA ALA A 245 -2.52 0.70 -10.27
C ALA A 245 -1.31 -0.23 -10.06
N GLU A 246 -0.38 -0.26 -11.02
CA GLU A 246 0.83 -1.09 -10.96
C GLU A 246 1.74 -0.73 -9.78
N GLU A 247 1.84 0.57 -9.46
CA GLU A 247 2.67 1.06 -8.36
C GLU A 247 2.10 0.60 -7.01
N LEU A 248 0.79 0.78 -6.81
CA LEU A 248 0.09 0.32 -5.60
C LEU A 248 0.15 -1.20 -5.45
N GLN A 249 -0.07 -1.95 -6.53
CA GLN A 249 0.03 -3.42 -6.49
C GLN A 249 1.43 -3.89 -6.11
N SER A 250 2.47 -3.27 -6.69
CA SER A 250 3.87 -3.57 -6.38
C SER A 250 4.21 -3.30 -4.91
N LEU A 251 3.73 -2.19 -4.37
CA LEU A 251 3.91 -1.80 -2.97
C LEU A 251 3.26 -2.78 -2.01
N LYS A 252 2.00 -3.14 -2.27
CA LYS A 252 1.26 -4.15 -1.48
C LYS A 252 1.94 -5.51 -1.52
N SER A 253 2.37 -5.95 -2.71
CA SER A 253 3.05 -7.25 -2.89
C SER A 253 4.34 -7.34 -2.06
N GLN A 254 5.06 -6.24 -1.89
CA GLN A 254 6.29 -6.23 -1.09
C GLN A 254 6.03 -6.38 0.40
N VAL A 255 4.98 -5.73 0.91
CA VAL A 255 4.54 -5.98 2.28
C VAL A 255 4.27 -7.46 2.45
N LEU A 256 3.41 -8.04 1.59
CA LEU A 256 3.04 -9.45 1.69
C LEU A 256 4.24 -10.40 1.59
N ARG A 257 5.25 -10.07 0.79
CA ARG A 257 6.51 -10.86 0.70
C ARG A 257 7.40 -10.72 1.92
N ALA A 258 7.35 -9.58 2.60
CA ALA A 258 8.10 -9.30 3.83
C ALA A 258 7.34 -9.73 5.10
N THR A 259 6.10 -10.20 4.96
CA THR A 259 5.26 -10.69 6.04
C THR A 259 5.57 -12.16 6.34
N SER A 260 5.84 -12.48 7.60
CA SER A 260 5.93 -13.84 8.14
C SER A 260 5.16 -13.98 9.44
N LEU A 261 4.98 -15.20 9.92
CA LEU A 261 4.43 -15.45 11.26
C LEU A 261 5.45 -14.98 12.29
N TRP A 262 4.96 -14.38 13.38
CA TRP A 262 5.84 -13.97 14.47
C TRP A 262 6.62 -15.16 15.03
N GLY A 263 7.95 -15.10 14.97
CA GLY A 263 8.82 -16.18 15.41
C GLY A 263 8.77 -17.46 14.56
N ASP A 264 8.21 -17.39 13.34
CA ASP A 264 8.09 -18.50 12.38
C ASP A 264 7.40 -19.77 12.92
N ASP A 265 6.57 -19.63 13.96
CA ASP A 265 5.88 -20.75 14.61
C ASP A 265 4.36 -20.52 14.65
N PRO A 266 3.56 -21.24 13.83
CA PRO A 266 2.12 -21.12 13.85
C PRO A 266 1.48 -21.44 15.20
N ALA A 267 2.06 -22.35 16.00
CA ALA A 267 1.46 -22.79 17.25
C ALA A 267 1.48 -21.70 18.33
N THR A 268 2.47 -20.81 18.27
CA THR A 268 2.61 -19.69 19.22
C THR A 268 2.14 -18.36 18.63
N ALA A 269 2.21 -18.19 17.31
CA ALA A 269 1.78 -16.98 16.60
C ALA A 269 0.28 -16.93 16.28
N THR A 270 -0.47 -18.01 16.48
CA THR A 270 -1.91 -18.04 16.16
C THR A 270 -2.76 -18.41 17.37
N ARG A 271 -3.96 -17.84 17.40
CA ARG A 271 -5.08 -18.31 18.24
C ARG A 271 -6.24 -18.64 17.32
N ARG A 272 -6.91 -19.75 17.63
CA ARG A 272 -8.14 -20.13 16.96
C ARG A 272 -9.18 -20.49 18.01
N ALA A 273 -10.42 -20.09 17.76
CA ALA A 273 -11.53 -20.46 18.61
C ALA A 273 -12.76 -20.79 17.76
N ARG A 274 -13.74 -21.38 18.42
CA ARG A 274 -15.04 -21.73 17.87
C ARG A 274 -16.09 -21.19 18.82
N TYR A 275 -17.12 -20.53 18.29
CA TYR A 275 -18.22 -20.08 19.13
C TYR A 275 -19.00 -21.29 19.66
N THR A 276 -19.48 -21.17 20.88
CA THR A 276 -20.39 -22.14 21.50
C THR A 276 -21.81 -21.56 21.52
N ALA A 277 -22.78 -22.36 21.97
CA ALA A 277 -24.16 -21.91 22.11
C ALA A 277 -24.25 -20.58 22.90
N GLY A 278 -25.06 -19.66 22.41
CA GLY A 278 -25.14 -18.30 22.94
C GLY A 278 -26.26 -17.47 22.35
N HIS A 279 -26.22 -16.16 22.61
CA HIS A 279 -27.23 -15.21 22.17
C HIS A 279 -26.55 -14.00 21.51
N VAL A 280 -26.90 -13.70 20.26
CA VAL A 280 -26.34 -12.58 19.49
C VAL A 280 -27.42 -11.96 18.61
N GLY A 281 -27.45 -10.63 18.51
CA GLY A 281 -28.40 -9.93 17.64
C GLY A 281 -29.88 -10.22 17.93
N GLY A 282 -30.23 -10.59 19.17
CA GLY A 282 -31.61 -10.95 19.56
C GLY A 282 -32.03 -12.37 19.18
N LYS A 283 -31.12 -13.22 18.70
CA LYS A 283 -31.37 -14.62 18.33
C LYS A 283 -30.50 -15.55 19.15
N ASP A 284 -31.05 -16.71 19.50
CA ASP A 284 -30.28 -17.82 20.05
C ASP A 284 -29.54 -18.52 18.92
N VAL A 285 -28.25 -18.79 19.14
CA VAL A 285 -27.38 -19.49 18.20
C VAL A 285 -26.92 -20.78 18.88
N PRO A 286 -27.01 -21.94 18.20
CA PRO A 286 -26.54 -23.21 18.76
C PRO A 286 -25.01 -23.22 18.90
N ASP A 287 -24.46 -24.28 19.50
CA ASP A 287 -23.02 -24.53 19.39
C ASP A 287 -22.68 -24.74 17.91
N TYR A 288 -21.54 -24.23 17.46
CA TYR A 288 -21.11 -24.40 16.07
C TYR A 288 -21.13 -25.87 15.62
N VAL A 289 -20.80 -26.82 16.52
CA VAL A 289 -20.82 -28.26 16.19
C VAL A 289 -22.21 -28.84 15.98
N ASP A 290 -23.24 -28.14 16.46
CA ASP A 290 -24.64 -28.53 16.37
C ASP A 290 -25.37 -27.79 15.24
N GLU A 291 -24.69 -26.90 14.51
CA GLU A 291 -25.23 -26.21 13.34
C GLU A 291 -25.49 -27.17 12.18
N GLU A 292 -26.59 -26.96 11.46
CA GLU A 292 -26.94 -27.79 10.30
C GLU A 292 -25.89 -27.65 9.19
N GLY A 293 -25.33 -28.77 8.75
CA GLY A 293 -24.32 -28.83 7.68
C GLY A 293 -22.87 -28.71 8.16
N VAL A 294 -22.63 -28.63 9.48
CA VAL A 294 -21.28 -28.69 10.07
C VAL A 294 -20.88 -30.15 10.36
N ASP A 295 -19.64 -30.50 10.03
CA ASP A 295 -19.00 -31.73 10.49
C ASP A 295 -18.01 -31.41 11.62
N PRO A 296 -18.32 -31.78 12.88
CA PRO A 296 -17.45 -31.51 14.03
C PRO A 296 -16.03 -32.06 13.87
N ALA A 297 -15.82 -33.09 13.04
CA ALA A 297 -14.50 -33.68 12.78
C ALA A 297 -13.56 -32.73 12.03
N ASN A 298 -14.07 -31.75 11.27
CA ASN A 298 -13.26 -30.76 10.56
C ASN A 298 -12.48 -29.83 11.50
N LYS A 299 -12.93 -29.70 12.76
CA LYS A 299 -12.31 -28.82 13.78
C LYS A 299 -12.17 -27.35 13.35
N THR A 300 -12.94 -26.93 12.35
CA THR A 300 -12.99 -25.57 11.79
C THR A 300 -13.19 -24.50 12.85
N GLU A 301 -12.37 -23.45 12.75
CA GLU A 301 -12.43 -22.28 13.61
C GLU A 301 -13.40 -21.22 13.06
N THR A 302 -14.08 -20.53 13.97
CA THR A 302 -14.95 -19.39 13.67
C THR A 302 -14.32 -18.07 14.12
N LEU A 303 -13.16 -18.14 14.78
CA LEU A 303 -12.31 -17.02 15.13
C LEU A 303 -10.87 -17.42 14.84
N SER A 304 -10.15 -16.52 14.16
CA SER A 304 -8.72 -16.65 13.90
C SER A 304 -8.02 -15.35 14.27
N GLU A 305 -7.01 -15.44 15.12
CA GLU A 305 -6.05 -14.37 15.42
C GLU A 305 -4.68 -14.83 14.96
N VAL A 306 -3.96 -13.97 14.24
CA VAL A 306 -2.63 -14.25 13.72
C VAL A 306 -1.73 -13.07 14.03
N VAL A 307 -0.61 -13.34 14.70
CA VAL A 307 0.45 -12.37 14.92
C VAL A 307 1.45 -12.49 13.78
N LEU A 308 1.54 -11.41 13.00
CA LEU A 308 2.44 -11.31 11.86
C LEU A 308 3.57 -10.33 12.17
N GLU A 309 4.74 -10.60 11.61
CA GLU A 309 5.83 -9.64 11.56
C GLU A 309 6.11 -9.25 10.12
N VAL A 310 6.41 -7.96 9.90
CA VAL A 310 6.90 -7.45 8.62
C VAL A 310 8.34 -7.01 8.86
N ARG A 311 9.32 -7.80 8.39
CA ARG A 311 10.74 -7.53 8.61
C ARG A 311 11.45 -7.15 7.31
N ASN A 312 12.42 -6.25 7.40
CA ASN A 312 13.31 -5.89 6.30
C ASN A 312 12.58 -5.41 5.03
N LEU A 313 11.41 -4.77 5.20
CA LEU A 313 10.64 -4.20 4.10
C LEU A 313 11.49 -3.13 3.39
N SER A 314 11.78 -3.36 2.12
CA SER A 314 12.52 -2.42 1.28
C SER A 314 12.08 -2.55 -0.18
N LYS A 315 11.72 -1.44 -0.81
CA LYS A 315 11.39 -1.38 -2.25
C LYS A 315 12.62 -0.98 -3.06
N ARG A 316 12.97 -1.82 -4.04
CA ARG A 316 13.96 -1.49 -5.07
C ARG A 316 13.29 -1.61 -6.44
N PHE A 317 13.50 -0.63 -7.31
CA PHE A 317 12.99 -0.64 -8.68
C PHE A 317 14.04 -1.27 -9.60
N GLY A 318 13.74 -2.47 -10.13
CA GLY A 318 14.65 -3.23 -11.01
C GLY A 318 15.92 -3.70 -10.29
N GLY A 319 16.65 -4.67 -10.86
CA GLY A 319 17.92 -5.20 -10.33
C GLY A 319 19.09 -4.21 -10.37
N ILE A 320 18.83 -2.93 -10.09
CA ILE A 320 19.78 -1.85 -10.22
C ILE A 320 20.60 -1.79 -8.93
N THR A 321 21.91 -1.97 -9.08
CA THR A 321 22.90 -1.60 -8.08
C THR A 321 22.78 -0.10 -7.84
N ALA A 322 22.22 0.31 -6.69
CA ALA A 322 21.98 1.73 -6.38
C ALA A 322 23.30 2.53 -6.31
N VAL A 323 24.39 1.90 -5.86
CA VAL A 323 25.74 2.48 -5.85
C VAL A 323 26.67 1.39 -6.36
N ASP A 324 27.13 1.53 -7.61
CA ASP A 324 27.99 0.55 -8.28
C ASP A 324 29.41 1.10 -8.39
N ASP A 325 30.34 0.51 -7.64
CA ASP A 325 31.78 0.84 -7.60
C ASP A 325 32.12 2.35 -7.60
N VAL A 326 31.37 3.14 -6.83
CA VAL A 326 31.57 4.59 -6.75
C VAL A 326 32.75 4.90 -5.83
N SER A 327 33.81 5.48 -6.39
CA SER A 327 35.00 5.96 -5.66
C SER A 327 35.20 7.45 -5.90
N PHE A 328 35.36 8.22 -4.83
CA PHE A 328 35.72 9.64 -4.87
C PHE A 328 36.38 10.05 -3.56
N ASP A 329 37.18 11.11 -3.63
CA ASP A 329 37.74 11.80 -2.48
C ASP A 329 37.09 13.18 -2.36
N VAL A 330 36.94 13.68 -1.13
CA VAL A 330 36.54 15.07 -0.86
C VAL A 330 37.62 15.69 0.02
N HIS A 331 38.28 16.72 -0.50
CA HIS A 331 39.34 17.42 0.21
C HIS A 331 38.80 18.58 1.07
N GLU A 332 39.58 19.03 2.04
CA GLU A 332 39.24 20.20 2.86
C GLU A 332 39.06 21.43 1.97
N GLY A 333 37.98 22.19 2.19
CA GLY A 333 37.59 23.34 1.35
C GLY A 333 36.99 22.95 -0.01
N GLU A 334 36.81 21.66 -0.31
CA GLU A 334 36.19 21.19 -1.55
C GLU A 334 34.67 21.10 -1.42
N ILE A 335 33.95 21.51 -2.47
CA ILE A 335 32.52 21.27 -2.62
C ILE A 335 32.35 20.26 -3.76
N LEU A 336 32.06 19.02 -3.41
CA LEU A 336 31.76 17.96 -4.37
C LEU A 336 30.24 17.87 -4.58
N GLY A 337 29.80 18.09 -5.82
CA GLY A 337 28.39 17.96 -6.20
C GLY A 337 28.08 16.57 -6.73
N LEU A 338 27.12 15.88 -6.09
CA LEU A 338 26.58 14.63 -6.61
C LEU A 338 25.31 14.90 -7.44
N ILE A 339 25.41 14.79 -8.76
CA ILE A 339 24.33 15.12 -9.70
C ILE A 339 23.88 13.85 -10.42
N GLY A 340 22.56 13.65 -10.50
CA GLY A 340 21.97 12.52 -11.21
C GLY A 340 20.44 12.56 -11.15
N PRO A 341 19.73 11.84 -12.04
CA PRO A 341 18.27 11.77 -12.04
C PRO A 341 17.71 11.14 -10.76
N ASN A 342 16.43 11.35 -10.44
CA ASN A 342 15.80 10.71 -9.29
C ASN A 342 15.88 9.18 -9.42
N GLY A 343 16.21 8.50 -8.32
CA GLY A 343 16.47 7.05 -8.32
C GLY A 343 17.88 6.62 -8.72
N SER A 344 18.78 7.55 -9.08
CA SER A 344 20.19 7.22 -9.43
C SER A 344 21.08 6.83 -8.23
N GLY A 345 20.50 6.53 -7.07
CA GLY A 345 21.24 6.09 -5.88
C GLY A 345 21.92 7.18 -5.03
N LYS A 346 21.68 8.48 -5.29
CA LYS A 346 22.28 9.59 -4.53
C LYS A 346 22.01 9.50 -3.03
N SER A 347 20.74 9.38 -2.66
CA SER A 347 20.31 9.26 -1.26
C SER A 347 20.81 7.96 -0.63
N THR A 348 20.92 6.88 -1.42
CA THR A 348 21.49 5.60 -0.97
C THR A 348 22.99 5.74 -0.65
N LEU A 349 23.77 6.42 -1.50
CA LEU A 349 25.18 6.73 -1.25
C LEU A 349 25.34 7.58 0.02
N PHE A 350 24.52 8.61 0.20
CA PHE A 350 24.52 9.44 1.41
C PHE A 350 24.26 8.60 2.66
N ASN A 351 23.26 7.74 2.64
CA ASN A 351 22.89 6.91 3.78
C ASN A 351 23.99 5.87 4.11
N CYS A 352 24.73 5.37 3.12
CA CYS A 352 25.92 4.54 3.35
C CYS A 352 27.07 5.32 4.02
N ILE A 353 27.33 6.56 3.59
CA ILE A 353 28.36 7.43 4.19
C ILE A 353 28.01 7.79 5.63
N LEU A 354 26.71 7.99 5.91
CA LEU A 354 26.19 8.37 7.22
C LEU A 354 25.94 7.20 8.17
N GLY A 355 26.29 5.97 7.78
CA GLY A 355 26.11 4.78 8.61
C GLY A 355 24.66 4.40 8.88
N GLN A 356 23.71 4.93 8.10
CA GLN A 356 22.29 4.59 8.14
C GLN A 356 22.00 3.31 7.36
N LEU A 357 22.80 3.02 6.33
CA LEU A 357 22.81 1.77 5.58
C LEU A 357 24.23 1.17 5.62
N ALA A 358 24.33 -0.13 5.86
CA ALA A 358 25.60 -0.83 5.73
C ALA A 358 25.85 -1.15 4.25
N PRO A 359 27.00 -0.76 3.67
CA PRO A 359 27.34 -1.15 2.31
C PRO A 359 27.65 -2.66 2.24
N SER A 360 27.27 -3.30 1.13
CA SER A 360 27.56 -4.73 0.90
C SER A 360 29.04 -5.00 0.58
N ALA A 361 29.77 -4.00 0.09
CA ALA A 361 31.21 -4.01 -0.19
C ALA A 361 31.76 -2.57 -0.19
N GLY A 362 33.09 -2.42 -0.04
CA GLY A 362 33.76 -1.10 0.01
C GLY A 362 33.90 -0.52 1.42
N GLU A 363 34.50 0.66 1.52
CA GLU A 363 34.71 1.35 2.79
C GLU A 363 34.54 2.87 2.70
N VAL A 364 34.10 3.48 3.79
CA VAL A 364 34.05 4.93 3.97
C VAL A 364 35.14 5.32 4.95
N ARG A 365 35.96 6.31 4.58
CA ARG A 365 37.03 6.85 5.44
C ARG A 365 36.83 8.34 5.67
N VAL A 366 37.05 8.79 6.90
CA VAL A 366 37.08 10.21 7.27
C VAL A 366 38.42 10.47 7.97
N ASP A 367 39.18 11.46 7.49
CA ASP A 367 40.57 11.72 7.90
C ASP A 367 41.47 10.47 7.87
N GLY A 368 41.31 9.62 6.86
CA GLY A 368 42.08 8.38 6.72
C GLY A 368 41.68 7.25 7.69
N HIS A 369 40.68 7.44 8.54
CA HIS A 369 40.18 6.42 9.45
C HIS A 369 38.92 5.77 8.88
N GLY A 370 38.85 4.43 8.88
CA GLY A 370 37.64 3.69 8.51
C GLY A 370 36.47 4.02 9.43
N VAL A 371 35.33 4.37 8.84
CA VAL A 371 34.09 4.72 9.54
C VAL A 371 32.86 3.96 9.02
N THR A 372 33.06 3.01 8.10
CA THR A 372 31.99 2.16 7.56
C THR A 372 31.19 1.49 8.67
N GLY A 373 29.87 1.62 8.63
CA GLY A 373 28.95 0.96 9.57
C GLY A 373 28.98 1.52 11.01
N LEU A 374 29.73 2.59 11.27
CA LEU A 374 29.61 3.33 12.54
C LEU A 374 28.22 3.94 12.65
N ARG A 375 27.71 4.04 13.88
CA ARG A 375 26.41 4.67 14.12
C ARG A 375 26.49 6.16 13.79
N PRO A 376 25.38 6.80 13.37
CA PRO A 376 25.35 8.23 13.08
C PRO A 376 25.92 9.12 14.20
N SER A 377 25.68 8.76 15.47
CA SER A 377 26.23 9.50 16.62
C SER A 377 27.74 9.35 16.79
N GLU A 378 28.33 8.24 16.33
CA GLU A 378 29.77 8.01 16.34
C GLU A 378 30.46 8.73 15.18
N LEU A 379 29.84 8.75 14.01
CA LEU A 379 30.25 9.56 12.86
C LEU A 379 30.21 11.05 13.17
N ASN A 380 29.16 11.50 13.85
CA ASN A 380 29.00 12.89 14.24
C ASN A 380 30.06 13.36 15.24
N ARG A 381 30.46 12.51 16.20
CA ARG A 381 31.61 12.78 17.08
C ARG A 381 32.95 12.85 16.34
N ARG A 382 33.04 12.24 15.15
CA ARG A 382 34.21 12.30 14.27
C ARG A 382 34.13 13.45 13.25
N GLY A 383 33.14 14.34 13.39
CA GLY A 383 33.03 15.54 12.58
C GLY A 383 32.27 15.36 11.26
N VAL A 384 31.41 14.34 11.14
CA VAL A 384 30.48 14.21 10.00
C VAL A 384 29.10 14.77 10.40
N SER A 385 28.62 15.76 9.67
CA SER A 385 27.28 16.34 9.86
C SER A 385 26.43 16.23 8.58
N ARG A 386 25.11 16.26 8.73
CA ARG A 386 24.15 16.23 7.61
C ARG A 386 23.02 17.23 7.84
N THR A 387 22.50 17.81 6.77
CA THR A 387 21.16 18.40 6.74
C THR A 387 20.14 17.36 6.27
N PHE A 388 18.92 17.37 6.81
CA PHE A 388 17.89 16.40 6.43
C PHE A 388 16.93 17.00 5.39
N GLN A 389 16.29 16.14 4.58
CA GLN A 389 15.25 16.57 3.63
C GLN A 389 14.03 17.21 4.34
N LEU A 390 13.81 16.88 5.62
CA LEU A 390 12.83 17.53 6.51
C LEU A 390 13.55 18.38 7.55
N LEU A 391 13.11 19.63 7.72
CA LEU A 391 13.66 20.59 8.69
C LEU A 391 13.66 20.04 10.12
N GLN A 392 14.80 20.04 10.80
CA GLN A 392 14.96 19.55 12.18
C GLN A 392 15.14 20.72 13.18
N VAL A 393 14.37 21.80 13.01
CA VAL A 393 14.41 22.96 13.92
C VAL A 393 13.45 22.79 15.10
N PHE A 394 13.83 23.31 16.26
CA PHE A 394 12.99 23.35 17.46
C PHE A 394 12.12 24.62 17.45
N PRO A 395 10.83 24.55 17.10
CA PRO A 395 10.02 25.72 16.74
C PRO A 395 9.75 26.68 17.91
N LYS A 396 9.82 26.18 19.15
CA LYS A 396 9.61 26.97 20.37
C LYS A 396 10.87 27.66 20.88
N LEU A 397 12.04 27.31 20.34
CA LEU A 397 13.32 27.91 20.71
C LEU A 397 13.67 29.04 19.72
N THR A 398 14.42 30.03 20.18
CA THR A 398 14.94 31.08 19.30
C THR A 398 15.96 30.53 18.30
N VAL A 399 16.24 31.29 17.24
CA VAL A 399 17.33 30.98 16.30
C VAL A 399 18.65 30.72 17.03
N ARG A 400 18.98 31.57 18.01
CA ARG A 400 20.17 31.43 18.86
C ARG A 400 20.15 30.17 19.71
N GLU A 401 19.02 29.87 20.35
CA GLU A 401 18.87 28.69 21.20
C GLU A 401 18.96 27.39 20.40
N ASN A 402 18.40 27.34 19.19
CA ASN A 402 18.54 26.22 18.26
C ASN A 402 20.02 25.91 17.96
N LEU A 403 20.81 26.94 17.68
CA LEU A 403 22.23 26.78 17.37
C LEU A 403 23.06 26.36 18.59
N ILE A 404 22.78 26.96 19.75
CA ILE A 404 23.42 26.56 21.01
C ILE A 404 23.11 25.08 21.30
N LEU A 405 21.85 24.66 21.17
CA LEU A 405 21.43 23.29 21.38
C LEU A 405 22.14 22.32 20.42
N ALA A 406 22.23 22.65 19.14
CA ALA A 406 22.92 21.85 18.14
C ALA A 406 24.43 21.69 18.43
N GLY A 407 25.10 22.74 18.95
CA GLY A 407 26.52 22.66 19.32
C GLY A 407 26.79 22.03 20.69
N GLN A 408 25.80 22.03 21.59
CA GLN A 408 25.95 21.48 22.95
C GLN A 408 26.20 19.98 22.96
N GLU A 409 25.71 19.24 21.96
CA GLU A 409 25.90 17.80 21.84
C GLU A 409 27.40 17.41 21.80
N HIS A 410 28.26 18.28 21.27
CA HIS A 410 29.69 18.05 21.07
C HIS A 410 30.56 18.49 22.26
N GLN A 411 29.98 19.10 23.30
CA GLN A 411 30.72 19.57 24.47
C GLN A 411 30.24 18.92 25.78
N GLY A 412 31.20 18.41 26.55
CA GLY A 412 30.99 17.90 27.92
C GLY A 412 30.29 16.53 28.03
N ARG A 413 30.15 16.04 29.27
CA ARG A 413 29.38 14.83 29.62
C ARG A 413 27.94 15.21 30.00
N MET A 414 26.98 14.30 29.82
CA MET A 414 25.56 14.49 30.18
C MET A 414 25.36 15.10 31.58
N LEU A 415 26.14 14.65 32.58
CA LEU A 415 26.11 15.13 33.96
C LEU A 415 26.62 16.57 34.15
N ALA A 416 27.55 17.03 33.31
CA ALA A 416 28.05 18.41 33.35
C ALA A 416 27.05 19.41 32.75
N ARG A 417 26.09 18.94 31.94
CA ARG A 417 25.05 19.76 31.31
C ARG A 417 23.92 20.14 32.27
N LEU A 418 23.68 19.32 33.31
CA LEU A 418 22.66 19.59 34.35
C LEU A 418 23.01 20.78 35.26
N PHE A 419 24.31 21.10 35.39
CA PHE A 419 24.80 22.18 36.26
C PHE A 419 25.59 23.26 35.51
N GLY A 420 25.57 23.23 34.16
CA GLY A 420 26.32 24.14 33.29
C GLY A 420 25.61 25.48 33.06
N LYS A 421 26.32 26.45 32.47
CA LYS A 421 25.71 27.70 32.00
C LYS A 421 24.65 27.40 30.93
N ARG A 422 23.53 28.13 30.93
CA ARG A 422 22.42 27.95 29.98
C ARG A 422 22.85 27.99 28.51
N ASP A 423 23.91 28.74 28.20
CA ASP A 423 24.44 28.91 26.85
C ASP A 423 25.59 27.96 26.49
N ALA A 424 26.04 27.12 27.43
CA ALA A 424 27.22 26.26 27.32
C ALA A 424 28.50 26.95 26.82
N GLY A 425 28.60 28.28 26.92
CA GLY A 425 29.70 29.05 26.34
C GLY A 425 29.71 29.13 24.79
N LEU A 426 28.64 28.68 24.13
CA LEU A 426 28.53 28.63 22.67
C LEU A 426 27.92 29.90 22.06
N SER A 427 27.47 30.86 22.88
CA SER A 427 26.85 32.12 22.42
C SER A 427 27.64 32.81 21.31
N ALA A 428 28.96 32.99 21.50
CA ALA A 428 29.80 33.65 20.52
C ALA A 428 29.96 32.86 19.21
N GLN A 429 29.88 31.52 19.27
CA GLN A 429 29.90 30.67 18.08
C GLN A 429 28.55 30.68 17.36
N ALA A 430 27.45 30.65 18.11
CA ALA A 430 26.10 30.82 17.58
C ALA A 430 25.97 32.17 16.87
N ASP A 431 26.42 33.28 17.48
CA ASP A 431 26.41 34.61 16.85
C ASP A 431 27.17 34.67 15.52
N ARG A 432 28.34 34.02 15.45
CA ARG A 432 29.10 33.90 14.20
C ARG A 432 28.31 33.15 13.14
N MET A 433 27.64 32.06 13.51
CA MET A 433 26.85 31.26 12.58
C MET A 433 25.58 31.99 12.12
N ILE A 434 24.90 32.70 13.04
CA ILE A 434 23.77 33.57 12.75
C ILE A 434 24.17 34.65 11.74
N ALA A 435 25.30 35.31 11.95
CA ALA A 435 25.80 36.34 11.04
C ALA A 435 26.15 35.75 9.66
N PHE A 436 26.82 34.60 9.65
CA PHE A 436 27.21 33.90 8.43
C PHE A 436 26.01 33.50 7.57
N PHE A 437 24.97 32.92 8.19
CA PHE A 437 23.73 32.57 7.52
C PHE A 437 22.76 33.75 7.31
N ARG A 438 23.21 34.98 7.62
CA ARG A 438 22.45 36.25 7.48
C ARG A 438 21.14 36.28 8.28
N LEU A 439 21.10 35.58 9.40
CA LEU A 439 19.96 35.48 10.31
C LEU A 439 20.04 36.47 11.49
N SER A 440 20.98 37.43 11.51
CA SER A 440 21.20 38.34 12.65
C SER A 440 19.96 39.12 13.09
N HIS A 441 19.10 39.50 12.14
CA HIS A 441 17.85 40.22 12.41
C HIS A 441 16.75 39.33 13.02
N LEU A 442 16.96 38.02 13.07
CA LEU A 442 16.02 37.01 13.59
C LEU A 442 16.60 36.26 14.79
N ALA A 443 17.76 36.68 15.33
CA ALA A 443 18.51 35.92 16.33
C ALA A 443 17.67 35.53 17.57
N GLU A 444 16.75 36.41 17.97
CA GLU A 444 15.86 36.24 19.13
C GLU A 444 14.44 35.81 18.75
N GLU A 445 14.15 35.65 17.47
CA GLU A 445 12.85 35.15 17.00
C GLU A 445 12.77 33.64 17.18
N THR A 446 11.58 33.13 17.51
CA THR A 446 11.33 31.69 17.64
C THR A 446 11.38 31.00 16.28
N ALA A 447 12.05 29.85 16.15
CA ALA A 447 12.19 29.14 14.88
C ALA A 447 10.84 28.86 14.17
N GLY A 448 9.74 28.71 14.92
CA GLY A 448 8.40 28.51 14.38
C GLY A 448 7.76 29.74 13.70
N SER A 449 8.23 30.96 13.99
CA SER A 449 7.76 32.19 13.34
C SER A 449 8.52 32.53 12.06
N LEU A 450 9.63 31.83 11.77
CA LEU A 450 10.43 32.02 10.58
C LEU A 450 9.70 31.49 9.34
N SER A 451 9.92 32.13 8.20
CA SER A 451 9.54 31.56 6.90
C SER A 451 10.27 30.24 6.64
N TYR A 452 9.71 29.38 5.79
CA TYR A 452 10.31 28.09 5.44
C TYR A 452 11.75 28.20 4.92
N GLY A 453 12.07 29.23 4.12
CA GLY A 453 13.44 29.48 3.65
C GLY A 453 14.40 29.88 4.77
N GLN A 454 13.94 30.68 5.74
CA GLN A 454 14.74 31.05 6.91
C GLN A 454 14.94 29.86 7.86
N GLN A 455 13.93 28.99 8.01
CA GLN A 455 14.08 27.73 8.76
C GLN A 455 15.11 26.79 8.10
N LYS A 456 15.17 26.75 6.76
CA LYS A 456 16.22 26.01 6.03
C LYS A 456 17.62 26.56 6.28
N LEU A 457 17.76 27.88 6.31
CA LEU A 457 19.05 28.51 6.66
C LEU A 457 19.46 28.22 8.11
N LEU A 458 18.50 28.20 9.04
CA LEU A 458 18.74 27.80 10.43
C LEU A 458 19.14 26.33 10.54
N ASP A 459 18.45 25.43 9.84
CA ASP A 459 18.77 24.00 9.82
C ASP A 459 20.19 23.73 9.30
N ALA A 460 20.56 24.39 8.21
CA ALA A 460 21.93 24.38 7.71
C ALA A 460 22.91 24.92 8.77
N ALA A 461 22.64 26.08 9.37
CA ALA A 461 23.47 26.67 10.41
C ALA A 461 23.72 25.72 11.60
N MET A 462 22.71 24.96 12.02
CA MET A 462 22.84 23.95 13.08
C MET A 462 23.81 22.83 12.69
N ALA A 463 23.78 22.35 11.45
CA ALA A 463 24.72 21.32 10.98
C ALA A 463 26.20 21.75 11.07
N PHE A 464 26.47 23.05 10.95
CA PHE A 464 27.82 23.63 11.07
C PHE A 464 28.22 23.98 12.50
N MET A 465 27.30 23.99 13.48
CA MET A 465 27.61 24.35 14.87
C MET A 465 28.61 23.40 15.54
N ALA A 466 28.65 22.14 15.10
CA ALA A 466 29.59 21.13 15.59
C ALA A 466 31.04 21.33 15.12
N GLY A 467 31.31 22.28 14.21
CA GLY A 467 32.60 22.37 13.51
C GLY A 467 32.92 21.09 12.71
N PRO A 468 31.99 20.59 11.87
CA PRO A 468 32.20 19.35 11.13
C PRO A 468 33.35 19.47 10.12
N ARG A 469 34.06 18.35 9.91
CA ARG A 469 35.05 18.17 8.85
C ARG A 469 34.41 17.80 7.51
N LEU A 470 33.25 17.16 7.55
CA LEU A 470 32.46 16.82 6.37
C LEU A 470 30.99 17.17 6.63
N VAL A 471 30.39 17.95 5.73
CA VAL A 471 28.95 18.26 5.75
C VAL A 471 28.29 17.72 4.50
N LEU A 472 27.34 16.81 4.67
CA LEU A 472 26.51 16.31 3.59
C LEU A 472 25.24 17.15 3.49
N LEU A 473 25.08 17.82 2.34
CA LEU A 473 23.92 18.67 2.05
C LEU A 473 23.01 17.95 1.05
N ASP A 474 21.82 17.58 1.49
CA ASP A 474 20.80 16.94 0.64
C ASP A 474 19.87 18.02 0.07
N GLU A 475 19.79 18.13 -1.27
CA GLU A 475 19.02 19.15 -2.01
C GLU A 475 19.21 20.63 -1.55
N PRO A 476 20.45 21.16 -1.46
CA PRO A 476 20.70 22.50 -0.92
C PRO A 476 20.10 23.65 -1.76
N ALA A 477 19.81 23.41 -3.05
CA ALA A 477 19.27 24.41 -3.96
C ALA A 477 17.79 24.74 -3.72
N GLY A 478 17.05 23.90 -2.98
CA GLY A 478 15.66 24.13 -2.62
C GLY A 478 15.49 25.12 -1.46
N GLY A 479 16.05 26.33 -1.55
CA GLY A 479 15.80 27.40 -0.55
C GLY A 479 17.03 28.08 0.05
N VAL A 480 18.26 27.74 -0.37
CA VAL A 480 19.49 28.46 0.02
C VAL A 480 20.15 29.04 -1.22
N ASN A 481 20.58 30.31 -1.15
CA ASN A 481 21.27 30.96 -2.26
C ASN A 481 22.67 30.35 -2.45
N LEU A 482 22.93 29.74 -3.61
CA LEU A 482 24.18 29.07 -3.95
C LEU A 482 25.43 29.97 -3.78
N THR A 483 25.29 31.30 -3.87
CA THR A 483 26.40 32.23 -3.59
C THR A 483 26.84 32.25 -2.12
N MET A 484 25.98 31.86 -1.17
CA MET A 484 26.38 31.71 0.25
C MET A 484 27.22 30.44 0.48
N LEU A 485 27.02 29.39 -0.32
CA LEU A 485 27.86 28.20 -0.27
C LEU A 485 29.25 28.46 -0.85
N ALA A 486 29.37 29.35 -1.85
CA ALA A 486 30.66 29.77 -2.39
C ALA A 486 31.55 30.47 -1.33
N SER A 487 30.96 31.20 -0.37
CA SER A 487 31.70 31.79 0.76
C SER A 487 32.10 30.79 1.86
N LEU A 488 31.64 29.53 1.81
CA LEU A 488 32.16 28.46 2.69
C LEU A 488 33.59 28.05 2.33
N LYS A 489 34.03 28.33 1.08
CA LYS A 489 35.34 27.94 0.55
C LYS A 489 36.52 28.77 1.08
N GLU A 490 36.25 29.90 1.71
CA GLU A 490 37.26 30.86 2.20
C GLU A 490 37.69 30.58 3.67
N ARG A 491 37.24 29.46 4.23
CA ARG A 491 37.66 28.89 5.52
C ARG A 491 38.22 27.51 5.29
#